data_AF-A0A940N0F2-F1
#
_entry.id   AF-A0A940N0F2-F1
#
_cell.length_a   1.000
_cell.length_b   1.000
_cell.length_c   1.000
_cell.angle_alpha   90.00
_cell.angle_beta   90.00
_cell.angle_gamma   90.00
#
_symmetry.space_group_name_H-M   'P 1'
#
loop_
_entity.id
_entity.type
_entity.pdbx_description
1 polymer ?
#
loop_
_entity_poly.entity_id
_entity_poly.type
_entity_poly.pdbx_seq_one_letter_code
_entity_poly.pdbx_strand_id
1 'polypeptide(L)'
;MDHRLLKKYRQYAKTEEAFAVLFVKKHLTQAKEHWVDVVDFRRYEMSSDSLHFRFVVGGLYEKRIQPQYPPKSSYTINGKLDEHTYYLMARAITWETAHNDIEQQKSKRVKPLKFEITGVSYDKNRNNKAYFREDAPREIKALAANLYDRTDPLWDKALQYINAPEFVYEVRQARIIWHGT
;
A
#
# COMPACT_ATOMS: atom_id res chain seq x y z
N MET A 1 28.41 9.89 -7.14
CA MET A 1 27.02 9.41 -6.93
C MET A 1 27.08 7.89 -6.75
N ASP A 2 26.53 7.35 -5.65
CA ASP A 2 26.57 5.90 -5.43
C ASP A 2 25.53 5.18 -6.30
N HIS A 3 25.97 4.79 -7.50
CA HIS A 3 25.14 4.08 -8.47
C HIS A 3 24.75 2.67 -7.99
N ARG A 4 25.55 2.05 -7.12
CA ARG A 4 25.29 0.71 -6.59
C ARG A 4 24.15 0.76 -5.59
N LEU A 5 24.18 1.70 -4.66
CA LEU A 5 23.11 1.93 -3.68
C LEU A 5 21.78 2.23 -4.38
N LEU A 6 21.79 3.15 -5.36
CA LEU A 6 20.59 3.49 -6.11
C LEU A 6 20.00 2.30 -6.88
N LYS A 7 20.85 1.45 -7.45
CA LYS A 7 20.39 0.23 -8.14
C LYS A 7 19.67 -0.71 -7.16
N LYS A 8 20.25 -0.95 -5.98
CA LYS A 8 19.64 -1.78 -4.93
C LYS A 8 18.29 -1.18 -4.48
N TYR A 9 18.28 0.11 -4.17
CA TYR A 9 17.06 0.79 -3.73
C TYR A 9 15.95 0.72 -4.79
N ARG A 10 16.28 0.91 -6.08
CA ARG A 10 15.29 0.80 -7.17
C ARG A 10 14.72 -0.61 -7.33
N GLN A 11 15.49 -1.65 -7.03
CA GLN A 11 15.00 -3.02 -7.02
C GLN A 11 14.08 -3.23 -5.82
N TYR A 12 14.51 -2.82 -4.63
CA TYR A 12 13.70 -2.89 -3.40
C TYR A 12 12.38 -2.12 -3.54
N ALA A 13 12.40 -0.90 -4.06
CA ALA A 13 11.22 -0.03 -4.16
C ALA A 13 10.08 -0.58 -5.04
N LYS A 14 10.32 -1.67 -5.78
CA LYS A 14 9.33 -2.38 -6.59
C LYS A 14 8.78 -3.64 -5.91
N THR A 15 9.26 -3.98 -4.72
CA THR A 15 8.87 -5.18 -3.99
C THR A 15 7.60 -4.96 -3.18
N GLU A 16 6.91 -6.05 -2.85
CA GLU A 16 5.75 -6.00 -1.96
C GLU A 16 6.10 -5.55 -0.54
N GLU A 17 7.31 -5.87 -0.07
CA GLU A 17 7.83 -5.38 1.21
C GLU A 17 7.91 -3.85 1.25
N ALA A 18 8.42 -3.22 0.18
CA ALA A 18 8.45 -1.76 0.09
C ALA A 18 7.04 -1.14 0.12
N PHE A 19 6.07 -1.78 -0.53
CA PHE A 19 4.67 -1.37 -0.46
C PHE A 19 4.07 -1.57 0.94
N ALA A 20 4.42 -2.66 1.63
CA ALA A 20 4.01 -2.91 3.01
C ALA A 20 4.57 -1.84 3.97
N VAL A 21 5.84 -1.47 3.83
CA VAL A 21 6.45 -0.37 4.62
C VAL A 21 5.72 0.95 4.37
N LEU A 22 5.41 1.27 3.11
CA LEU A 22 4.66 2.48 2.76
C LEU A 22 3.25 2.46 3.36
N PHE A 23 2.56 1.33 3.26
CA PHE A 23 1.24 1.11 3.85
C PHE A 23 1.26 1.31 5.37
N VAL A 24 2.24 0.75 6.07
CA VAL A 24 2.41 0.93 7.52
C VAL A 24 2.62 2.40 7.87
N LYS A 25 3.50 3.12 7.15
CA LYS A 25 3.72 4.55 7.40
C LYS A 25 2.48 5.41 7.13
N LYS A 26 1.59 4.98 6.23
CA LYS A 26 0.33 5.68 5.93
C LYS A 26 -0.73 5.48 7.02
N HIS A 27 -0.80 4.27 7.60
CA HIS A 27 -1.92 3.88 8.47
C HIS A 27 -1.56 3.75 9.95
N LEU A 28 -0.27 3.78 10.32
CA LEU A 28 0.21 3.72 11.69
C LEU A 28 1.06 4.95 12.03
N THR A 29 0.48 5.89 12.78
CA THR A 29 1.14 7.18 13.11
C THR A 29 2.49 6.99 13.79
N GLN A 30 2.62 5.99 14.67
CA GLN A 30 3.85 5.65 15.39
C GLN A 30 5.02 5.30 14.43
N ALA A 31 4.72 4.81 13.23
CA ALA A 31 5.74 4.42 12.24
C ALA A 31 6.46 5.62 11.58
N LYS A 32 6.01 6.86 11.81
CA LYS A 32 6.70 8.06 11.32
C LYS A 32 8.05 8.27 12.02
N GLU A 33 8.08 8.01 13.32
CA GLU A 33 9.27 8.20 14.17
C GLU A 33 10.17 6.96 14.28
N HIS A 34 9.77 5.83 13.71
CA HIS A 34 10.48 4.56 13.80
C HIS A 34 10.96 4.04 12.44
N TRP A 35 11.95 3.13 12.49
CA TRP A 35 12.20 2.20 11.39
C TRP A 35 11.15 1.10 11.40
N VAL A 36 10.63 0.77 10.22
CA VAL A 36 9.61 -0.27 10.05
C VAL A 36 10.32 -1.51 9.55
N ASP A 37 10.22 -2.58 10.32
CA ASP A 37 10.68 -3.93 9.98
C ASP A 37 9.45 -4.79 9.72
N VAL A 38 9.18 -5.12 8.46
CA VAL A 38 8.02 -5.95 8.10
C VAL A 38 8.41 -7.42 8.27
N VAL A 39 7.61 -8.17 9.02
CA VAL A 39 7.86 -9.60 9.32
C VAL A 39 7.03 -10.50 8.43
N ASP A 40 5.74 -10.17 8.26
CA ASP A 40 4.82 -10.93 7.42
C ASP A 40 3.70 -10.01 6.90
N PHE A 41 3.18 -10.33 5.73
CA PHE A 41 2.13 -9.56 5.09
C PHE A 41 1.38 -10.38 4.05
N ARG A 42 0.15 -9.99 3.76
CA ARG A 42 -0.61 -10.57 2.66
C ARG A 42 -1.45 -9.52 1.96
N ARG A 43 -1.38 -9.48 0.63
CA ARG A 43 -2.22 -8.63 -0.21
C ARG A 43 -3.56 -9.27 -0.55
N TYR A 44 -4.50 -8.45 -0.99
CA TYR A 44 -5.69 -8.94 -1.67
C TYR A 44 -5.35 -9.27 -3.13
N GLU A 45 -5.37 -10.56 -3.48
CA GLU A 45 -4.96 -11.04 -4.81
C GLU A 45 -5.84 -10.47 -5.94
N MET A 46 -7.12 -10.20 -5.64
CA MET A 46 -8.10 -9.64 -6.58
C MET A 46 -7.98 -8.12 -6.77
N SER A 47 -7.09 -7.45 -6.03
CA SER A 47 -6.93 -6.00 -6.11
C SER A 47 -5.74 -5.60 -6.99
N SER A 48 -5.97 -4.67 -7.91
CA SER A 48 -4.92 -4.06 -8.71
C SER A 48 -4.07 -3.04 -7.93
N ASP A 49 -4.54 -2.56 -6.78
CA ASP A 49 -3.77 -1.65 -5.93
C ASP A 49 -2.72 -2.43 -5.13
N SER A 50 -1.47 -1.94 -5.14
CA SER A 50 -0.34 -2.52 -4.41
C SER A 50 -0.37 -2.22 -2.91
N LEU A 51 -1.23 -1.31 -2.46
CA LEU A 51 -1.41 -0.94 -1.06
C LEU A 51 -2.64 -1.60 -0.40
N HIS A 52 -3.34 -2.49 -1.10
CA HIS A 52 -4.44 -3.26 -0.51
C HIS A 52 -3.92 -4.54 0.16
N PHE A 53 -3.71 -4.44 1.47
CA PHE A 53 -3.26 -5.55 2.32
C PHE A 53 -4.39 -6.12 3.17
N ARG A 54 -4.49 -7.46 3.19
CA ARG A 54 -5.27 -8.23 4.18
C ARG A 54 -4.69 -8.05 5.57
N PHE A 55 -3.37 -8.13 5.69
CA PHE A 55 -2.66 -7.78 6.90
C PHE A 55 -1.20 -7.39 6.61
N VAL A 56 -0.62 -6.62 7.52
CA VAL A 56 0.83 -6.38 7.63
C VAL A 56 1.19 -6.43 9.12
N VAL A 57 2.17 -7.25 9.47
CA VAL A 57 2.69 -7.37 10.83
C VAL A 57 4.20 -7.15 10.84
N GLY A 58 4.71 -6.60 11.94
CA GLY A 58 6.13 -6.31 12.03
C GLY A 58 6.53 -5.65 13.34
N GLY A 59 7.73 -5.08 13.32
CA GLY A 59 8.33 -4.33 14.42
C GLY A 59 8.61 -2.88 14.05
N LEU A 60 8.43 -1.98 15.01
CA LEU A 60 8.95 -0.63 14.98
C LEU A 60 10.21 -0.55 15.84
N TYR A 61 11.32 -0.17 15.23
CA TYR A 61 12.60 0.07 15.90
C TYR A 61 12.87 1.56 16.02
N GLU A 62 13.46 1.97 17.14
CA GLU A 62 13.91 3.36 17.31
C GLU A 62 14.99 3.69 16.29
N LYS A 63 15.02 4.95 15.84
CA LYS A 63 16.06 5.45 14.92
C LYS A 63 17.32 5.78 15.71
N ARG A 64 18.22 4.81 15.86
CA ARG A 64 19.50 4.99 16.57
C ARG A 64 20.60 5.52 15.65
N ILE A 65 20.50 5.22 14.36
CA ILE A 65 21.41 5.73 13.33
C ILE A 65 20.64 6.71 12.44
N GLN A 66 21.17 7.92 12.29
CA GLN A 66 20.58 8.92 11.41
C GLN A 66 21.23 8.86 10.02
N PRO A 67 20.43 8.93 8.94
CA PRO A 67 20.95 8.92 7.58
C PRO A 67 21.76 10.20 7.33
N GLN A 68 22.94 10.03 6.72
CA GLN A 68 23.82 11.13 6.38
C GLN A 68 23.59 11.52 4.91
N TYR A 69 22.87 12.60 4.69
CA TYR A 69 22.57 13.07 3.33
C TYR A 69 23.70 13.93 2.78
N PRO A 70 24.03 13.79 1.48
CA PRO A 70 24.91 14.75 0.82
C PRO A 70 24.29 16.15 0.87
N PRO A 71 25.10 17.22 0.86
CA PRO A 71 24.57 18.57 0.78
C PRO A 71 23.87 18.78 -0.56
N LYS A 72 22.79 19.59 -0.58
CA LYS A 72 22.06 19.91 -1.81
C LYS A 72 22.96 20.52 -2.89
N SER A 73 24.00 21.25 -2.50
CA SER A 73 25.00 21.82 -3.42
C SER A 73 25.70 20.77 -4.29
N SER A 74 25.87 19.53 -3.81
CA SER A 74 26.41 18.43 -4.61
C SER A 74 25.51 18.00 -5.78
N TYR A 75 24.27 18.49 -5.81
CA TYR A 75 23.26 18.20 -6.84
C TYR A 75 22.82 19.48 -7.56
N THR A 76 23.50 20.61 -7.33
CA THR A 76 23.23 21.87 -8.02
C THR A 76 24.13 21.98 -9.24
N ILE A 77 23.53 22.03 -10.43
CA ILE A 77 24.25 22.22 -11.71
C ILE A 77 23.81 23.56 -12.27
N ASN A 78 24.76 24.45 -12.55
CA ASN A 78 24.51 25.80 -13.07
C ASN A 78 23.48 26.60 -12.24
N GLY A 79 23.58 26.50 -10.91
CA GLY A 79 22.68 27.20 -9.97
C GLY A 79 21.29 26.57 -9.82
N LYS A 80 20.96 25.49 -10.54
CA LYS A 80 19.68 24.78 -10.42
C LYS A 80 19.89 23.42 -9.74
N LEU A 81 19.11 23.16 -8.69
CA LEU A 81 19.11 21.87 -7.99
C LEU A 81 18.42 20.80 -8.85
N ASP A 82 19.09 19.68 -9.09
CA ASP A 82 18.46 18.44 -9.54
C ASP A 82 17.76 17.76 -8.36
N GLU A 83 16.54 18.21 -8.08
CA GLU A 83 15.71 17.71 -6.98
C GLU A 83 15.40 16.23 -7.12
N HIS A 84 15.14 15.77 -8.34
CA HIS A 84 14.76 14.38 -8.60
C HIS A 84 15.88 13.44 -8.15
N THR A 85 17.11 13.71 -8.60
CA THR A 85 18.26 12.89 -8.27
C THR A 85 18.61 13.00 -6.79
N TYR A 86 18.53 14.21 -6.21
CA TYR A 86 18.77 14.43 -4.79
C TYR A 86 17.83 13.61 -3.90
N TYR A 87 16.51 13.72 -4.10
CA TYR A 87 15.53 13.02 -3.27
C TYR A 87 15.55 11.51 -3.51
N LEU A 88 15.88 11.05 -4.72
CA LEU A 88 16.07 9.63 -4.98
C LEU A 88 17.26 9.07 -4.19
N MET A 89 18.39 9.80 -4.16
CA MET A 89 19.53 9.42 -3.34
C MET A 89 19.20 9.45 -1.85
N ALA A 90 18.54 10.52 -1.38
CA ALA A 90 18.13 10.62 0.03
C ALA A 90 17.30 9.40 0.45
N ARG A 91 16.30 9.00 -0.35
CA ARG A 91 15.50 7.80 -0.08
C ARG A 91 16.34 6.52 -0.03
N ALA A 92 17.31 6.36 -0.93
CA ALA A 92 18.19 5.20 -0.94
C ALA A 92 19.09 5.15 0.31
N ILE A 93 19.64 6.30 0.73
CA ILE A 93 20.41 6.43 1.97
C ILE A 93 19.54 6.15 3.20
N THR A 94 18.32 6.69 3.26
CA THR A 94 17.37 6.41 4.34
C THR A 94 17.05 4.92 4.43
N TRP A 95 16.79 4.28 3.28
CA TRP A 95 16.51 2.85 3.19
C TRP A 95 17.69 2.01 3.72
N GLU A 96 18.90 2.25 3.23
CA GLU A 96 20.09 1.50 3.66
C GLU A 96 20.41 1.74 5.14
N THR A 97 20.28 2.99 5.61
CA THR A 97 20.47 3.33 7.03
C THR A 97 19.47 2.58 7.91
N ALA A 98 18.19 2.57 7.52
CA ALA A 98 17.15 1.86 8.27
C ALA A 98 17.42 0.36 8.35
N HIS A 99 17.79 -0.28 7.23
CA HIS A 99 18.10 -1.70 7.21
C HIS A 99 19.30 -2.03 8.08
N ASN A 100 20.39 -1.25 7.97
CA ASN A 100 21.58 -1.45 8.78
C ASN A 100 21.31 -1.25 10.28
N ASP A 101 20.53 -0.24 10.65
CA ASP A 101 20.17 0.04 12.05
C ASP A 101 19.29 -1.08 12.62
N ILE A 102 18.26 -1.51 11.88
CA ILE A 102 17.40 -2.63 12.28
C ILE A 102 18.23 -3.90 12.50
N GLU A 103 19.12 -4.26 11.57
CA GLU A 103 19.94 -5.48 11.69
C GLU A 103 20.93 -5.40 12.86
N GLN A 104 21.51 -4.22 13.13
CA GLN A 104 22.32 -3.99 14.33
C GLN A 104 21.49 -4.13 15.62
N GLN A 105 20.24 -3.67 15.62
CA GLN A 105 19.35 -3.81 16.78
C GLN A 105 18.91 -5.27 16.99
N LYS A 106 18.58 -6.00 15.91
CA LYS A 106 18.27 -7.43 15.95
C LYS A 106 19.43 -8.26 16.48
N SER A 107 20.66 -8.01 16.02
CA SER A 107 21.86 -8.73 16.50
C SER A 107 22.11 -8.49 18.00
N LYS A 108 21.74 -7.31 18.51
CA LYS A 108 21.75 -6.97 19.94
C LYS A 108 20.50 -7.41 20.70
N ARG A 109 19.58 -8.15 20.06
CA ARG A 109 18.31 -8.63 20.63
C ARG A 109 17.43 -7.53 21.21
N VAL A 110 17.51 -6.33 20.64
CA VAL A 110 16.59 -5.23 20.98
C VAL A 110 15.19 -5.64 20.59
N LYS A 111 14.23 -5.55 21.52
CA LYS A 111 12.83 -5.86 21.26
C LYS A 111 12.15 -4.68 20.55
N PRO A 112 11.55 -4.86 19.36
CA PRO A 112 10.79 -3.79 18.72
C PRO A 112 9.41 -3.62 19.36
N LEU A 113 8.79 -2.46 19.15
CA LEU A 113 7.35 -2.30 19.35
C LEU A 113 6.63 -3.05 18.22
N LYS A 114 5.97 -4.15 18.55
CA LYS A 114 5.26 -4.95 17.55
C LYS A 114 4.01 -4.22 17.08
N PHE A 115 3.66 -4.37 15.81
CA PHE A 115 2.44 -3.82 15.24
C PHE A 115 1.70 -4.84 14.40
N GLU A 116 0.41 -4.57 14.22
CA GLU A 116 -0.47 -5.28 13.31
C GLU A 116 -1.43 -4.28 12.67
N ILE A 117 -1.56 -4.38 11.34
CA ILE A 117 -2.58 -3.69 10.56
C ILE A 117 -3.37 -4.75 9.81
N THR A 118 -4.69 -4.75 9.94
CA THR A 118 -5.59 -5.69 9.24
C THR A 118 -6.55 -4.93 8.34
N GLY A 119 -6.78 -5.47 7.14
CA GLY A 119 -7.75 -4.98 6.19
C GLY A 119 -9.05 -5.81 6.16
N VAL A 120 -10.04 -5.27 5.47
CA VAL A 120 -11.26 -5.98 5.05
C VAL A 120 -11.51 -5.75 3.57
N SER A 121 -12.14 -6.74 2.93
CA SER A 121 -12.67 -6.64 1.58
C SER A 121 -14.14 -7.01 1.58
N TYR A 122 -14.98 -6.20 0.95
CA TYR A 122 -16.39 -6.52 0.77
C TYR A 122 -16.90 -6.00 -0.56
N ASP A 123 -17.84 -6.72 -1.16
CA ASP A 123 -18.59 -6.23 -2.31
C ASP A 123 -19.59 -5.17 -1.82
N LYS A 124 -19.45 -3.94 -2.28
CA LYS A 124 -20.36 -2.84 -1.91
C LYS A 124 -21.77 -3.07 -2.45
N ASN A 125 -21.90 -3.88 -3.51
CA ASN A 125 -23.18 -4.21 -4.14
C ASN A 125 -23.83 -5.49 -3.56
N ARG A 126 -23.22 -6.14 -2.55
CA ARG A 126 -23.66 -7.44 -2.00
C ARG A 126 -25.13 -7.50 -1.55
N ASN A 127 -25.68 -6.36 -1.13
CA ASN A 127 -27.06 -6.27 -0.62
C ASN A 127 -28.06 -5.82 -1.70
N ASN A 128 -27.59 -5.46 -2.88
CA ASN A 128 -28.44 -5.04 -3.98
C ASN A 128 -28.95 -6.28 -4.73
N LYS A 129 -30.25 -6.55 -4.59
CA LYS A 129 -30.93 -7.68 -5.22
C LYS A 129 -31.33 -7.42 -6.67
N ALA A 130 -31.23 -6.17 -7.14
CA ALA A 130 -31.54 -5.83 -8.52
C ALA A 130 -30.43 -6.31 -9.45
N TYR A 131 -30.82 -6.83 -10.62
CA TYR A 131 -29.87 -7.24 -11.67
C TYR A 131 -29.16 -6.04 -12.29
N PHE A 132 -29.87 -4.90 -12.42
CA PHE A 132 -29.32 -3.64 -12.91
C PHE A 132 -29.13 -2.62 -11.78
N ARG A 133 -28.20 -1.69 -11.97
CA ARG A 133 -27.92 -0.57 -11.07
C ARG A 133 -29.11 0.37 -10.95
N GLU A 134 -29.17 1.13 -9.86
CA GLU A 134 -30.25 2.08 -9.60
C GLU A 134 -30.32 3.23 -10.60
N ASP A 135 -29.18 3.63 -11.19
CA ASP A 135 -29.07 4.68 -12.19
C ASP A 135 -29.43 4.22 -13.62
N ALA A 136 -29.80 2.95 -13.79
CA ALA A 136 -30.20 2.41 -15.08
C ALA A 136 -31.51 3.05 -15.59
N PRO A 137 -31.62 3.34 -16.90
CA PRO A 137 -32.87 3.75 -17.55
C PRO A 137 -34.03 2.78 -17.26
N ARG A 138 -35.27 3.29 -17.28
CA ARG A 138 -36.47 2.49 -16.96
C ARG A 138 -36.65 1.33 -17.93
N GLU A 139 -36.36 1.57 -19.21
CA GLU A 139 -36.43 0.60 -20.30
C GLU A 139 -35.45 -0.56 -20.07
N ILE A 140 -34.25 -0.26 -19.57
CA ILE A 140 -33.24 -1.27 -19.23
C ILE A 140 -33.67 -2.05 -17.98
N LYS A 141 -34.22 -1.38 -16.96
CA LYS A 141 -34.74 -2.06 -15.77
C LYS A 141 -35.90 -3.01 -16.10
N ALA A 142 -36.71 -2.71 -17.11
CA ALA A 142 -37.81 -3.57 -17.54
C ALA A 142 -37.31 -4.93 -18.07
N LEU A 143 -36.11 -5.00 -18.66
CA LEU A 143 -35.50 -6.25 -19.11
C LEU A 143 -35.28 -7.26 -17.97
N ALA A 144 -35.25 -6.80 -16.71
CA ALA A 144 -35.12 -7.67 -15.55
C ALA A 144 -36.34 -8.59 -15.33
N ALA A 145 -37.46 -8.33 -16.01
CA ALA A 145 -38.63 -9.21 -15.96
C ALA A 145 -38.38 -10.59 -16.61
N ASN A 146 -37.48 -10.67 -17.60
CA ASN A 146 -37.06 -11.93 -18.21
C ASN A 146 -35.59 -11.86 -18.69
N LEU A 147 -34.66 -12.26 -17.83
CA LEU A 147 -33.23 -12.24 -18.12
C LEU A 147 -32.76 -13.26 -19.17
N TYR A 148 -33.62 -14.21 -19.53
CA TYR A 148 -33.32 -15.26 -20.53
C TYR A 148 -33.63 -14.80 -21.96
N ASP A 149 -34.54 -13.85 -22.12
CA ASP A 149 -34.83 -13.28 -23.43
C ASP A 149 -33.80 -12.20 -23.77
N ARG A 150 -32.83 -12.57 -24.60
CA ARG A 150 -31.74 -11.70 -25.08
C ARG A 150 -32.01 -11.11 -26.46
N THR A 151 -33.25 -11.16 -26.95
CA THR A 151 -33.61 -10.67 -28.30
C THR A 151 -33.79 -9.16 -28.37
N ASP A 152 -34.02 -8.50 -27.23
CA ASP A 152 -34.17 -7.04 -27.17
C ASP A 152 -32.85 -6.31 -27.49
N PRO A 153 -32.81 -5.37 -28.46
CA PRO A 153 -31.60 -4.65 -28.84
C PRO A 153 -31.02 -3.77 -27.73
N LEU A 154 -31.77 -3.50 -26.66
CA LEU A 154 -31.28 -2.77 -25.49
C LEU A 154 -30.27 -3.58 -24.67
N TRP A 155 -30.15 -4.90 -24.88
CA TRP A 155 -29.22 -5.73 -24.12
C TRP A 155 -27.76 -5.28 -24.22
N ASP A 156 -27.32 -4.81 -25.39
CA ASP A 156 -25.95 -4.30 -25.59
C ASP A 156 -25.65 -3.12 -24.66
N LYS A 157 -26.65 -2.25 -24.43
CA LYS A 157 -26.54 -1.12 -23.49
C LYS A 157 -26.76 -1.57 -22.06
N ALA A 158 -27.67 -2.51 -21.82
CA ALA A 158 -28.04 -3.01 -20.51
C ALA A 158 -26.86 -3.66 -19.76
N LEU A 159 -25.93 -4.31 -20.48
CA LEU A 159 -24.74 -4.93 -19.89
C LEU A 159 -23.89 -3.93 -19.08
N GLN A 160 -23.87 -2.66 -19.47
CA GLN A 160 -23.11 -1.60 -18.76
C GLN A 160 -23.74 -1.25 -17.40
N TYR A 161 -25.04 -1.50 -17.26
CA TYR A 161 -25.80 -1.24 -16.05
C TYR A 161 -25.93 -2.47 -15.16
N ILE A 162 -25.25 -3.58 -15.47
CA ILE A 162 -25.28 -4.76 -14.58
C ILE A 162 -24.72 -4.35 -13.22
N ASN A 163 -25.45 -4.77 -12.19
CA ASN A 163 -25.02 -4.66 -10.81
C ASN A 163 -23.98 -5.75 -10.51
N ALA A 164 -22.81 -5.63 -11.11
CA ALA A 164 -21.70 -6.55 -10.91
C ALA A 164 -21.04 -6.33 -9.53
N PRO A 165 -20.37 -7.34 -8.96
CA PRO A 165 -19.62 -7.16 -7.72
C PRO A 165 -18.60 -6.03 -7.85
N GLU A 166 -18.59 -5.12 -6.88
CA GLU A 166 -17.60 -4.07 -6.79
C GLU A 166 -16.94 -4.11 -5.41
N PHE A 167 -15.73 -4.67 -5.38
CA PHE A 167 -14.99 -4.89 -4.15
C PHE A 167 -14.32 -3.61 -3.65
N VAL A 168 -14.61 -3.27 -2.40
CA VAL A 168 -13.96 -2.20 -1.63
C VAL A 168 -12.97 -2.85 -0.66
N TYR A 169 -11.81 -2.22 -0.50
CA TYR A 169 -10.73 -2.66 0.38
C TYR A 169 -10.37 -1.55 1.37
N GLU A 170 -10.42 -1.84 2.67
CA GLU A 170 -10.23 -0.82 3.71
C GLU A 170 -9.38 -1.34 4.87
N VAL A 171 -8.72 -0.43 5.57
CA VAL A 171 -8.07 -0.75 6.84
C VAL A 171 -9.12 -0.86 7.92
N ARG A 172 -9.27 -2.05 8.50
CA ARG A 172 -10.18 -2.30 9.63
C ARG A 172 -9.56 -1.89 10.96
N GLN A 173 -8.28 -2.18 11.14
CA GLN A 173 -7.58 -1.94 12.40
C GLN A 173 -6.10 -1.71 12.15
N ALA A 174 -5.50 -0.77 12.88
CA ALA A 174 -4.06 -0.57 12.98
C ALA A 174 -3.70 -0.38 14.45
N ARG A 175 -2.81 -1.21 15.01
CA ARG A 175 -2.48 -1.18 16.44
C ARG A 175 -1.05 -1.57 16.73
N ILE A 176 -0.54 -1.07 17.86
CA ILE A 176 0.65 -1.58 18.52
C ILE A 176 0.24 -2.74 19.43
N ILE A 177 0.97 -3.85 19.36
CA ILE A 177 0.78 -5.01 20.22
C ILE A 177 1.73 -4.87 21.39
N TRP A 178 1.18 -4.53 22.55
CA TRP A 178 1.92 -4.54 23.80
C TRP A 178 2.01 -5.99 24.29
N HIS A 179 3.22 -6.52 24.40
CA HIS A 179 3.44 -7.66 25.28
C HIS A 179 3.76 -7.10 26.67
N GLY A 180 2.90 -7.40 27.64
CA GLY A 180 3.19 -7.14 29.05
C GLY A 180 4.54 -7.73 29.44
N THR A 181 5.24 -7.01 30.30
CA THR A 181 6.53 -7.40 30.91
C THR A 181 6.51 -8.78 31.53
#